data_AF-A0AAE0XB34-F1
#
_entry.id   AF-A0AAE0XB34-F1
#
_cell.length_a   1.000
_cell.length_b   1.000
_cell.length_c   1.000
_cell.angle_alpha   90.00
_cell.angle_beta   90.00
_cell.angle_gamma   90.00
#
_symmetry.space_group_name_H-M   'P 1'
#
loop_
_entity.id
_entity.type
_entity.pdbx_description
1 polymer ?
#
loop_
_entity_poly.entity_id
_entity_poly.type
_entity_poly.pdbx_seq_one_letter_code
_entity_poly.pdbx_strand_id
1 'polypeptide(L)'
;MKCWLISPRGGLSRTLLVLLLGVFASLTPSIAAMSPPEIEQACNSLARMAFDLKDLVNTVATTRNPGPFQDILDEFGDISDSCLSNISVMIRSSVMTNQQDQQLIYEAYSNFVQGLFELMDAVAVSAPTLIVLDKQAEFRIPSAIHEVAGVVDALLFQLTAVFPTTASYSQQASNQKSQVDNHFRQAVHAFHLATANTGAPYSNTTTV
;
A
#
# COMPACT_ATOMS: atom_id res chain seq x y z
N MET A 1 18.16 49.04 46.84
CA MET A 1 17.86 48.17 47.99
C MET A 1 16.64 47.31 47.67
N LYS A 2 16.75 46.01 47.93
CA LYS A 2 15.68 44.99 48.07
C LYS A 2 14.86 44.58 46.81
N CYS A 3 15.36 43.50 46.21
CA CYS A 3 14.59 42.38 45.65
C CYS A 3 13.73 41.70 46.75
N TRP A 4 12.50 41.25 46.43
CA TRP A 4 11.73 40.07 46.90
C TRP A 4 10.41 40.02 46.04
N LEU A 5 10.22 39.12 45.05
CA LEU A 5 9.70 37.70 45.10
C LEU A 5 8.18 37.64 45.44
N ILE A 6 7.21 36.96 44.78
CA ILE A 6 7.08 35.96 43.68
C ILE A 6 5.60 35.95 43.19
N SER A 7 5.31 35.79 41.89
CA SER A 7 4.30 34.80 41.40
C SER A 7 4.22 34.68 39.87
N PRO A 8 3.72 33.54 39.35
CA PRO A 8 4.25 32.88 38.16
C PRO A 8 3.38 33.13 36.92
N ARG A 9 3.97 32.98 35.73
CA ARG A 9 3.37 32.27 34.58
C ARG A 9 4.31 32.36 33.38
N GLY A 10 4.76 31.19 32.95
CA GLY A 10 5.63 31.03 31.80
C GLY A 10 4.96 31.54 30.53
N GLY A 11 5.61 32.49 29.88
CA GLY A 11 5.42 32.78 28.47
C GLY A 11 6.65 32.31 27.73
N LEU A 12 6.59 31.11 27.15
CA LEU A 12 7.51 30.72 26.07
C LEU A 12 7.38 31.81 25.00
N SER A 13 8.42 32.65 24.91
CA SER A 13 8.47 33.79 24.00
C SER A 13 8.18 33.32 22.59
N ARG A 14 7.24 33.98 21.90
CA ARG A 14 6.84 33.70 20.50
C ARG A 14 8.05 33.61 19.56
N THR A 15 9.16 34.27 19.89
CA THR A 15 10.43 34.21 19.18
C THR A 15 11.09 32.82 19.23
N LEU A 16 10.96 32.09 20.34
CA LEU A 16 11.51 30.74 20.50
C LEU A 16 10.69 29.70 19.72
N LEU A 17 9.38 29.91 19.60
CA LEU A 17 8.48 29.08 18.80
C LEU A 17 8.74 29.26 17.29
N VAL A 18 9.00 30.50 16.84
CA VAL A 18 9.36 30.81 15.44
C VAL A 18 10.75 30.29 15.08
N LEU A 19 11.69 30.29 16.04
CA LEU A 19 13.03 29.72 15.82
C LEU A 19 13.00 28.19 15.80
N LEU A 20 12.17 27.55 16.63
CA LEU A 20 11.90 26.10 16.54
C LEU A 20 11.21 25.73 15.22
N LEU A 21 10.19 26.48 14.78
CA LEU A 21 9.55 26.27 13.46
C LEU A 21 10.53 26.48 12.29
N GLY A 22 11.43 27.47 12.39
CA GLY A 22 12.47 27.72 11.40
C GLY A 22 13.53 26.62 11.32
N VAL A 23 13.92 26.05 12.46
CA VAL A 23 14.89 24.95 12.54
C VAL A 23 14.30 23.61 12.08
N PHE A 24 13.00 23.35 12.34
CA PHE A 24 12.30 22.18 11.78
C PHE A 24 12.08 22.28 10.27
N ALA A 25 11.89 23.49 9.72
CA ALA A 25 11.77 23.69 8.27
C ALA A 25 13.13 23.53 7.53
N SER A 26 14.26 23.69 8.22
CA SER A 26 15.61 23.55 7.64
C SER A 26 16.25 22.17 7.87
N LEU A 27 15.61 21.29 8.63
CA LEU A 27 16.12 19.95 8.98
C LEU A 27 15.33 18.81 8.34
N THR A 28 14.46 19.09 7.37
CA THR A 28 14.03 18.02 6.47
C THR A 28 15.27 17.55 5.73
N PRO A 29 15.67 16.26 5.82
CA PRO A 29 16.66 15.76 4.87
C PRO A 29 16.16 16.14 3.47
N SER A 30 17.05 16.65 2.62
CA SER A 30 16.74 16.85 1.21
C SER A 30 16.36 15.49 0.63
N ILE A 31 15.08 15.13 0.67
CA ILE A 31 14.58 13.92 0.04
C ILE A 31 14.67 14.19 -1.45
N ALA A 32 15.67 13.58 -2.09
CA ALA A 32 15.87 13.71 -3.52
C ALA A 32 14.63 13.20 -4.26
N ALA A 33 14.24 13.89 -5.33
CA ALA A 33 13.23 13.36 -6.23
C ALA A 33 13.74 12.06 -6.87
N MET A 34 12.87 11.08 -7.00
CA MET A 34 13.22 9.79 -7.60
C MET A 34 13.47 9.98 -9.10
N SER A 35 14.64 9.53 -9.56
CA SER A 35 15.02 9.49 -10.98
C SER A 35 14.28 8.37 -11.72
N PRO A 36 14.16 8.44 -13.06
CA PRO A 36 13.40 7.43 -13.79
C PRO A 36 13.85 5.97 -13.56
N PRO A 37 15.16 5.65 -13.53
CA PRO A 37 15.61 4.29 -13.23
C PRO A 37 15.27 3.83 -11.80
N GLU A 38 15.21 4.76 -10.84
CA GLU A 38 14.81 4.43 -9.47
C GLU A 38 13.31 4.12 -9.38
N ILE A 39 12.47 4.84 -10.15
CA ILE A 39 11.03 4.55 -10.26
C ILE A 39 10.81 3.18 -10.90
N GLU A 40 11.53 2.88 -11.98
CA GLU A 40 11.49 1.57 -12.64
C GLU A 40 11.83 0.45 -11.65
N GLN A 41 12.92 0.59 -10.90
CA GLN A 41 13.35 -0.38 -9.89
C GLN A 41 12.33 -0.54 -8.75
N ALA A 42 11.75 0.57 -8.28
CA ALA A 42 10.70 0.55 -7.26
C ALA A 42 9.49 -0.27 -7.72
N CYS A 43 8.97 0.01 -8.92
CA CYS A 43 7.87 -0.75 -9.51
C CYS A 43 8.21 -2.24 -9.67
N ASN A 44 9.40 -2.57 -10.18
CA ASN A 44 9.84 -3.97 -10.33
C ASN A 44 10.07 -4.68 -8.98
N SER A 45 10.43 -3.96 -7.92
CA SER A 45 10.50 -4.52 -6.58
C SER A 45 9.12 -4.84 -6.02
N LEU A 46 8.17 -3.91 -6.19
CA LEU A 46 6.77 -4.09 -5.81
C LEU A 46 6.09 -5.22 -6.57
N ALA A 47 6.37 -5.35 -7.87
CA ALA A 47 5.91 -6.49 -8.67
C ALA A 47 6.38 -7.82 -8.08
N ARG A 48 7.67 -7.93 -7.73
CA ARG A 48 8.23 -9.15 -7.11
C ARG A 48 7.54 -9.48 -5.78
N MET A 49 7.40 -8.51 -4.89
CA MET A 49 6.67 -8.73 -3.63
C MET A 49 5.23 -9.23 -3.85
N ALA A 50 4.52 -8.67 -4.84
CA ALA A 50 3.18 -9.14 -5.16
C ALA A 50 3.16 -10.59 -5.68
N PHE A 51 4.13 -10.97 -6.54
CA PHE A 51 4.27 -12.34 -7.02
C PHE A 51 4.72 -13.32 -5.92
N ASP A 52 5.62 -12.91 -5.04
CA ASP A 52 6.09 -13.72 -3.92
C ASP A 52 4.95 -14.00 -2.93
N LEU A 53 4.15 -12.99 -2.60
CA LEU A 53 2.96 -13.16 -1.76
C LEU A 53 1.90 -14.03 -2.43
N LYS A 54 1.68 -13.88 -3.74
CA LYS A 54 0.79 -14.76 -4.51
C LYS A 54 1.23 -16.22 -4.38
N ASP A 55 2.52 -16.48 -4.53
CA ASP A 55 3.08 -17.83 -4.44
C ASP A 55 2.99 -18.39 -3.01
N LEU A 56 3.16 -17.54 -1.98
CA LEU A 56 2.90 -17.90 -0.58
C LEU A 56 1.44 -18.29 -0.34
N VAL A 57 0.49 -17.47 -0.80
CA VAL A 57 -0.96 -17.72 -0.70
C VAL A 57 -1.32 -19.05 -1.36
N ASN A 58 -0.84 -19.28 -2.58
CA ASN A 58 -1.07 -20.53 -3.31
C ASN A 58 -0.45 -21.73 -2.60
N THR A 59 0.75 -21.57 -2.03
CA THR A 59 1.43 -22.62 -1.28
C THR A 59 0.65 -22.99 -0.03
N VAL A 60 0.21 -22.02 0.76
CA VAL A 60 -0.60 -22.25 1.97
C VAL A 60 -1.93 -22.93 1.62
N ALA A 61 -2.62 -22.45 0.59
CA ALA A 61 -3.88 -23.03 0.15
C ALA A 61 -3.71 -24.47 -0.38
N THR A 62 -2.66 -24.73 -1.15
CA THR A 62 -2.43 -26.06 -1.76
C THR A 62 -1.95 -27.08 -0.74
N THR A 63 -1.01 -26.69 0.14
CA THR A 63 -0.45 -27.57 1.16
C THR A 63 -1.36 -27.76 2.37
N ARG A 64 -2.37 -26.90 2.54
CA ARG A 64 -3.27 -26.87 3.69
C ARG A 64 -2.53 -26.79 5.02
N ASN A 65 -1.40 -26.11 5.04
CA ASN A 65 -0.60 -25.88 6.23
C ASN A 65 -0.91 -24.49 6.78
N PRO A 66 -1.52 -24.36 7.98
CA PRO A 66 -1.80 -23.05 8.58
C PRO A 66 -0.55 -22.37 9.16
N GLY A 67 0.60 -23.08 9.25
CA GLY A 67 1.84 -22.53 9.83
C GLY A 67 2.26 -21.17 9.26
N PRO A 68 2.29 -20.98 7.92
CA PRO A 68 2.68 -19.71 7.28
C PRO A 68 1.53 -18.70 7.15
N PHE A 69 0.42 -18.87 7.87
CA PHE A 69 -0.73 -17.96 7.71
C PHE A 69 -0.42 -16.53 8.18
N GLN A 70 0.38 -16.40 9.25
CA GLN A 70 0.82 -15.09 9.73
C GLN A 70 1.71 -14.40 8.69
N ASP A 71 2.58 -15.17 8.03
CA ASP A 71 3.47 -14.68 6.98
C ASP A 71 2.68 -14.01 5.84
N ILE A 72 1.51 -14.54 5.46
CA ILE A 72 0.64 -13.89 4.45
C ILE A 72 0.25 -12.46 4.88
N LEU A 73 -0.09 -12.27 6.15
CA LEU A 73 -0.51 -10.97 6.67
C LEU A 73 0.66 -10.01 6.81
N ASP A 74 1.82 -10.53 7.21
CA ASP A 74 3.04 -9.74 7.34
C ASP A 74 3.51 -9.26 5.95
N GLU A 75 3.47 -10.11 4.92
CA GLU A 75 3.80 -9.77 3.53
C GLU A 75 2.83 -8.74 2.92
N PHE A 76 1.54 -8.75 3.28
CA PHE A 76 0.63 -7.65 2.93
C PHE A 76 1.09 -6.33 3.57
N GLY A 77 1.51 -6.36 4.83
CA GLY A 77 2.10 -5.22 5.52
C GLY A 77 3.37 -4.71 4.83
N ASP A 78 4.26 -5.62 4.44
CA ASP A 78 5.52 -5.26 3.75
C ASP A 78 5.29 -4.59 2.39
N ILE A 79 4.26 -5.03 1.64
CA ILE A 79 3.82 -4.32 0.42
C ILE A 79 3.32 -2.91 0.77
N SER A 80 2.49 -2.77 1.80
CA SER A 80 1.97 -1.47 2.26
C SER A 80 3.11 -0.50 2.61
N ASP A 81 4.04 -0.95 3.45
CA ASP A 81 5.20 -0.16 3.89
C ASP A 81 6.12 0.20 2.74
N SER A 82 6.35 -0.74 1.81
CA SER A 82 7.12 -0.48 0.61
C SER A 82 6.45 0.54 -0.31
N CYS A 83 5.14 0.49 -0.47
CA CYS A 83 4.41 1.51 -1.24
C CYS A 83 4.51 2.89 -0.55
N LEU A 84 4.29 2.98 0.76
CA LEU A 84 4.41 4.24 1.52
C LEU A 84 5.81 4.85 1.41
N SER A 85 6.85 4.02 1.52
CA SER A 85 8.24 4.42 1.37
C SER A 85 8.47 5.05 -0.01
N ASN A 86 8.02 4.39 -1.07
CA ASN A 86 8.16 4.90 -2.44
C ASN A 86 7.35 6.19 -2.68
N ILE A 87 6.12 6.28 -2.19
CA ILE A 87 5.30 7.51 -2.28
C ILE A 87 6.05 8.72 -1.70
N SER A 88 6.69 8.55 -0.54
CA SER A 88 7.35 9.64 0.19
C SER A 88 8.46 10.34 -0.62
N VAL A 89 9.09 9.60 -1.54
CA VAL A 89 10.18 10.08 -2.41
C VAL A 89 9.65 10.47 -3.79
N MET A 90 8.69 9.72 -4.33
CA MET A 90 8.09 9.95 -5.66
C MET A 90 7.27 11.23 -5.78
N ILE A 91 6.68 11.73 -4.69
CA ILE A 91 5.86 12.96 -4.71
C ILE A 91 6.62 14.20 -5.23
N ARG A 92 7.95 14.15 -5.24
CA ARG A 92 8.83 15.22 -5.71
C ARG A 92 9.31 15.05 -7.15
N SER A 93 9.02 13.91 -7.78
CA SER A 93 9.41 13.64 -9.16
C SER A 93 8.61 14.50 -10.14
N SER A 94 9.32 15.14 -11.08
CA SER A 94 8.71 15.96 -12.13
C SER A 94 8.10 15.10 -13.23
N VAL A 95 7.15 15.68 -13.99
CA VAL A 95 6.62 15.08 -15.21
C VAL A 95 7.75 14.74 -16.18
N MET A 96 7.75 13.53 -16.70
CA MET A 96 8.81 13.02 -17.56
C MET A 96 8.69 13.52 -19.00
N THR A 97 9.75 14.13 -19.51
CA THR A 97 9.78 14.65 -20.88
C THR A 97 10.41 13.69 -21.89
N ASN A 98 11.23 12.75 -21.43
CA ASN A 98 11.90 11.76 -22.28
C ASN A 98 10.98 10.56 -22.56
N GLN A 99 10.80 10.22 -23.84
CA GLN A 99 9.95 9.12 -24.26
C GLN A 99 10.49 7.74 -23.86
N GLN A 100 11.82 7.57 -23.83
CA GLN A 100 12.44 6.30 -23.41
C GLN A 100 12.17 6.02 -21.92
N ASP A 101 12.31 7.05 -21.09
CA ASP A 101 12.02 6.96 -19.64
C ASP A 101 10.54 6.67 -19.38
N GLN A 102 9.64 7.29 -20.17
CA GLN A 102 8.21 6.98 -20.13
C GLN A 102 7.93 5.51 -20.44
N GLN A 103 8.56 4.95 -21.48
CA GLN A 103 8.35 3.55 -21.82
C GLN A 103 8.85 2.62 -20.70
N LEU A 104 10.07 2.83 -20.21
CA LEU A 104 10.67 2.00 -19.16
C LEU A 104 9.80 1.96 -17.89
N ILE A 105 9.34 3.13 -17.43
CA ILE A 105 8.49 3.19 -16.24
C ILE A 105 7.12 2.61 -16.51
N TYR A 106 6.55 2.80 -17.70
CA TYR A 106 5.25 2.22 -18.02
C TYR A 106 5.29 0.67 -18.05
N GLU A 107 6.38 0.09 -18.55
CA GLU A 107 6.59 -1.37 -18.51
C GLU A 107 6.71 -1.87 -17.08
N ALA A 108 7.50 -1.20 -16.24
CA ALA A 108 7.64 -1.56 -14.82
C ALA A 108 6.32 -1.37 -14.04
N TYR A 109 5.60 -0.28 -14.30
CA TYR A 109 4.27 0.00 -13.76
C TYR A 109 3.28 -1.12 -14.13
N SER A 110 3.24 -1.49 -15.40
CA SER A 110 2.35 -2.55 -15.89
C SER A 110 2.68 -3.90 -15.26
N ASN A 111 3.98 -4.19 -15.05
CA ASN A 111 4.41 -5.41 -14.37
C ASN A 111 3.95 -5.43 -12.89
N PHE A 112 4.04 -4.30 -12.19
CA PHE A 112 3.50 -4.21 -10.83
C PHE A 112 1.99 -4.40 -10.79
N VAL A 113 1.24 -3.73 -11.68
CA VAL A 113 -0.21 -3.90 -11.81
C VAL A 113 -0.58 -5.36 -12.08
N GLN A 114 0.16 -6.04 -12.97
CA GLN A 114 -0.05 -7.46 -13.25
C GLN A 114 0.17 -8.33 -12.01
N GLY A 115 1.22 -8.04 -11.23
CA GLY A 115 1.46 -8.72 -9.95
C GLY A 115 0.28 -8.55 -8.98
N LEU A 116 -0.29 -7.36 -8.89
CA LEU A 116 -1.47 -7.10 -8.06
C LEU A 116 -2.71 -7.86 -8.54
N PHE A 117 -2.95 -7.95 -9.85
CA PHE A 117 -4.05 -8.75 -10.40
C PHE A 117 -3.90 -10.21 -10.01
N GLU A 118 -2.74 -10.80 -10.26
CA GLU A 118 -2.51 -12.21 -9.98
C GLU A 118 -2.55 -12.52 -8.49
N LEU A 119 -2.05 -11.62 -7.63
CA LEU A 119 -2.15 -11.74 -6.19
C LEU A 119 -3.62 -11.72 -5.73
N MET A 120 -4.39 -10.71 -6.13
CA MET A 120 -5.80 -10.60 -5.73
C MET A 120 -6.63 -11.78 -6.23
N ASP A 121 -6.36 -12.27 -7.44
CA ASP A 121 -7.04 -13.44 -8.00
C ASP A 121 -6.67 -14.73 -7.24
N ALA A 122 -5.40 -14.94 -6.91
CA ALA A 122 -4.95 -16.07 -6.10
C ALA A 122 -5.58 -16.07 -4.70
N VAL A 123 -5.66 -14.89 -4.08
CA VAL A 123 -6.30 -14.68 -2.78
C VAL A 123 -7.81 -14.96 -2.86
N ALA A 124 -8.49 -14.46 -3.90
CA ALA A 124 -9.91 -14.70 -4.12
C ALA A 124 -10.23 -16.19 -4.29
N VAL A 125 -9.45 -16.89 -5.13
CA VAL A 125 -9.62 -18.34 -5.38
C VAL A 125 -9.32 -19.15 -4.11
N SER A 126 -8.36 -18.72 -3.30
CA SER A 126 -7.94 -19.41 -2.08
C SER A 126 -8.84 -19.16 -0.87
N ALA A 127 -9.74 -18.16 -0.93
CA ALA A 127 -10.56 -17.73 0.21
C ALA A 127 -11.27 -18.87 0.96
N PRO A 128 -11.96 -19.83 0.30
CA PRO A 128 -12.63 -20.93 1.01
C PRO A 128 -11.66 -21.81 1.79
N THR A 129 -10.48 -22.06 1.24
CA THR A 129 -9.44 -22.88 1.87
C THR A 129 -8.82 -22.14 3.06
N LEU A 130 -8.50 -20.86 2.87
CA LEU A 130 -7.89 -20.03 3.92
C LEU A 130 -8.81 -19.90 5.14
N ILE A 131 -10.14 -19.73 4.94
CA ILE A 131 -11.14 -19.70 6.02
C ILE A 131 -11.28 -21.05 6.74
N VAL A 132 -11.03 -22.18 6.05
CA VAL A 132 -11.00 -23.50 6.69
C VAL A 132 -9.76 -23.67 7.55
N LEU A 133 -8.61 -23.17 7.10
CA LEU A 133 -7.34 -23.24 7.81
C LEU A 133 -7.31 -22.32 9.04
N ASP A 134 -7.78 -21.09 8.89
CA ASP A 134 -7.95 -20.14 9.99
C ASP A 134 -9.31 -19.45 9.85
N LYS A 135 -10.18 -19.61 10.85
CA LYS A 135 -11.50 -18.97 10.86
C LYS A 135 -11.42 -17.45 10.94
N GLN A 136 -10.33 -16.91 11.49
CA GLN A 136 -10.09 -15.47 11.53
C GLN A 136 -9.69 -14.90 10.16
N ALA A 137 -9.34 -15.75 9.18
CA ALA A 137 -9.00 -15.33 7.82
C ALA A 137 -10.12 -14.53 7.15
N GLU A 138 -11.38 -14.86 7.48
CA GLU A 138 -12.57 -14.13 7.03
C GLU A 138 -12.48 -12.62 7.30
N PHE A 139 -11.88 -12.21 8.40
CA PHE A 139 -11.81 -10.80 8.80
C PHE A 139 -10.43 -10.22 8.58
N ARG A 140 -9.37 -10.98 8.92
CA ARG A 140 -7.99 -10.49 8.91
C ARG A 140 -7.48 -10.25 7.48
N ILE A 141 -7.76 -11.16 6.55
CA ILE A 141 -7.30 -11.01 5.17
C ILE A 141 -8.03 -9.86 4.47
N PRO A 142 -9.37 -9.75 4.51
CA PRO A 142 -10.04 -8.58 3.95
C PRO A 142 -9.60 -7.25 4.55
N SER A 143 -9.31 -7.20 5.86
CA SER A 143 -8.75 -6.01 6.50
C SER A 143 -7.39 -5.63 5.92
N ALA A 144 -6.47 -6.61 5.77
CA ALA A 144 -5.16 -6.39 5.17
C ALA A 144 -5.25 -5.95 3.70
N ILE A 145 -6.16 -6.57 2.93
CA ILE A 145 -6.44 -6.19 1.55
C ILE A 145 -6.91 -4.73 1.47
N HIS A 146 -7.79 -4.29 2.37
CA HIS A 146 -8.26 -2.89 2.41
C HIS A 146 -7.15 -1.89 2.73
N GLU A 147 -6.25 -2.24 3.64
CA GLU A 147 -5.09 -1.41 3.97
C GLU A 147 -4.18 -1.23 2.76
N VAL A 148 -3.78 -2.35 2.14
CA VAL A 148 -2.92 -2.33 0.94
C VAL A 148 -3.62 -1.62 -0.22
N ALA A 149 -4.92 -1.81 -0.41
CA ALA A 149 -5.68 -1.13 -1.46
C ALA A 149 -5.55 0.40 -1.37
N GLY A 150 -5.68 0.96 -0.17
CA GLY A 150 -5.60 2.42 0.03
C GLY A 150 -4.22 2.97 -0.29
N VAL A 151 -3.16 2.26 0.10
CA VAL A 151 -1.78 2.70 -0.14
C VAL A 151 -1.39 2.50 -1.61
N VAL A 152 -1.74 1.35 -2.20
CA VAL A 152 -1.50 1.07 -3.62
C VAL A 152 -2.23 2.08 -4.50
N ASP A 153 -3.48 2.44 -4.16
CA ASP A 153 -4.24 3.46 -4.87
C ASP A 153 -3.49 4.81 -4.91
N ALA A 154 -2.97 5.24 -3.77
CA ALA A 154 -2.19 6.47 -3.66
C ALA A 154 -0.87 6.40 -4.46
N LEU A 155 -0.17 5.26 -4.43
CA LEU A 155 1.05 5.06 -5.21
C LEU A 155 0.75 5.07 -6.72
N LEU A 156 -0.26 4.35 -7.17
CA LEU A 156 -0.63 4.31 -8.59
C LEU A 156 -1.08 5.68 -9.08
N PHE A 157 -1.78 6.46 -8.24
CA PHE A 157 -2.09 7.86 -8.54
C PHE A 157 -0.80 8.69 -8.75
N GLN A 158 0.17 8.57 -7.85
CA GLN A 158 1.46 9.26 -7.99
C GLN A 158 2.23 8.82 -9.24
N LEU A 159 2.24 7.52 -9.55
CA LEU A 159 2.86 6.96 -10.77
C LEU A 159 2.17 7.46 -12.05
N THR A 160 0.84 7.57 -12.06
CA THR A 160 0.15 8.13 -13.24
C THR A 160 0.50 9.60 -13.49
N ALA A 161 0.81 10.35 -12.42
CA ALA A 161 1.14 11.77 -12.48
C ALA A 161 2.54 12.06 -13.06
N VAL A 162 3.44 11.08 -13.10
CA VAL A 162 4.78 11.28 -13.72
C VAL A 162 4.71 11.29 -15.25
N PHE A 163 3.65 10.76 -15.85
CA PHE A 163 3.45 10.78 -17.30
C PHE A 163 2.85 12.12 -17.76
N PRO A 164 3.28 12.67 -18.91
CA PRO A 164 2.60 13.80 -19.52
C PRO A 164 1.13 13.47 -19.82
N THR A 165 0.22 14.40 -19.55
CA THR A 165 -1.23 14.21 -19.79
C THR A 165 -1.56 14.01 -21.27
N THR A 166 -0.68 14.44 -22.17
CA THR A 166 -0.82 14.25 -23.63
C THR A 166 -0.23 12.92 -24.12
N ALA A 167 0.47 12.17 -23.27
CA ALA A 167 1.06 10.88 -23.62
C ALA A 167 0.02 9.76 -23.48
N SER A 168 0.06 8.79 -24.39
CA SER A 168 -0.82 7.61 -24.36
C SER A 168 -0.62 6.77 -23.09
N TYR A 169 0.56 6.80 -22.48
CA TYR A 169 0.86 6.08 -21.25
C TYR A 169 0.07 6.59 -20.04
N SER A 170 -0.25 7.89 -19.97
CA SER A 170 -1.05 8.46 -18.88
C SER A 170 -2.47 7.87 -18.85
N GLN A 171 -3.12 7.77 -20.02
CA GLN A 171 -4.45 7.14 -20.13
C GLN A 171 -4.41 5.64 -19.87
N GLN A 172 -3.42 4.94 -20.42
CA GLN A 172 -3.31 3.49 -20.21
C GLN A 172 -3.06 3.14 -18.75
N ALA A 173 -2.14 3.84 -18.07
CA ALA A 173 -1.88 3.66 -16.65
C ALA A 173 -3.14 3.97 -15.81
N SER A 174 -3.87 5.04 -16.14
CA SER A 174 -5.14 5.36 -15.46
C SER A 174 -6.19 4.25 -15.61
N ASN A 175 -6.29 3.64 -16.80
CA ASN A 175 -7.21 2.53 -17.05
C ASN A 175 -6.81 1.28 -16.25
N GLN A 176 -5.51 0.97 -16.20
CA GLN A 176 -4.96 -0.13 -15.41
C GLN A 176 -5.23 0.06 -13.92
N LYS A 177 -5.01 1.26 -13.38
CA LYS A 177 -5.36 1.62 -11.99
C LYS A 177 -6.83 1.31 -11.67
N SER A 178 -7.76 1.72 -12.53
CA SER A 178 -9.19 1.42 -12.31
C SER A 178 -9.51 -0.07 -12.30
N GLN A 179 -8.73 -0.90 -13.01
CA GLN A 179 -8.88 -2.35 -12.97
C GLN A 179 -8.34 -2.92 -11.66
N VAL A 180 -7.25 -2.37 -11.11
CA VAL A 180 -6.71 -2.76 -9.80
C VAL A 180 -7.78 -2.63 -8.73
N ASP A 181 -8.50 -1.50 -8.70
CA ASP A 181 -9.60 -1.27 -7.76
C ASP A 181 -10.69 -2.36 -7.83
N ASN A 182 -10.94 -2.92 -9.02
CA ASN A 182 -11.90 -4.01 -9.20
C ASN A 182 -11.37 -5.32 -8.61
N HIS A 183 -10.10 -5.68 -8.86
CA HIS A 183 -9.50 -6.90 -8.32
C HIS A 183 -9.45 -6.89 -6.79
N PHE A 184 -9.09 -5.77 -6.18
CA PHE A 184 -9.14 -5.62 -4.71
C PHE A 184 -10.55 -5.84 -4.15
N ARG A 185 -11.57 -5.23 -4.78
CA ARG A 185 -12.98 -5.44 -4.37
C ARG A 185 -13.43 -6.88 -4.56
N GLN A 186 -13.04 -7.52 -5.65
CA GLN A 186 -13.39 -8.91 -5.95
C GLN A 186 -12.76 -9.88 -4.93
N ALA A 187 -11.50 -9.65 -4.55
CA ALA A 187 -10.82 -10.46 -3.54
C ALA A 187 -11.53 -10.40 -2.18
N VAL A 188 -11.88 -9.20 -1.69
CA VAL A 188 -12.67 -9.04 -0.46
C VAL A 188 -14.03 -9.74 -0.56
N HIS A 189 -14.73 -9.54 -1.68
CA HIS A 189 -16.04 -10.16 -1.90
C HIS A 189 -15.97 -11.70 -1.89
N ALA A 190 -14.87 -12.29 -2.38
CA ALA A 190 -14.69 -13.74 -2.35
C ALA A 190 -14.67 -14.30 -0.91
N PHE A 191 -14.09 -13.58 0.06
CA PHE A 191 -14.12 -13.98 1.47
C PHE A 191 -15.53 -13.89 2.06
N HIS A 192 -16.27 -12.83 1.77
CA HIS A 192 -17.67 -12.71 2.21
C HIS A 192 -18.55 -13.82 1.62
N LEU A 193 -18.37 -14.13 0.33
CA LEU A 193 -19.10 -15.20 -0.35
C LEU A 193 -18.73 -16.59 0.20
N ALA A 194 -17.44 -16.84 0.43
CA ALA A 194 -16.97 -18.10 1.00
C ALA A 194 -17.58 -18.33 2.40
N THR A 195 -17.66 -17.29 3.23
CA THR A 195 -18.30 -17.37 4.55
C THR A 195 -19.80 -17.61 4.44
N ALA A 196 -20.50 -16.88 3.58
CA ALA A 196 -21.93 -17.05 3.38
C ALA A 196 -22.29 -18.49 2.96
N ASN A 197 -21.37 -19.17 2.25
CA ASN A 197 -21.53 -20.55 1.83
C ASN A 197 -21.12 -21.59 2.88
N THR A 198 -20.47 -21.20 3.98
CA THR A 198 -20.24 -22.08 5.14
C THR A 198 -21.49 -22.10 6.03
N GLY A 199 -22.10 -23.28 6.24
CA GLY A 199 -23.39 -23.45 6.94
C GLY A 199 -23.45 -23.06 8.42
N ALA A 200 -22.44 -22.37 8.94
CA ALA A 200 -22.40 -21.77 10.28
C ALA A 200 -21.67 -20.41 10.21
N PRO A 201 -22.29 -19.35 9.63
CA PRO A 201 -21.75 -18.00 9.75
C PRO A 201 -21.67 -17.64 11.24
N TYR A 202 -20.52 -17.18 11.71
CA TYR A 202 -20.36 -16.81 13.12
C TYR A 202 -21.38 -15.74 13.50
N SER A 203 -22.29 -16.08 14.41
CA SER A 203 -23.13 -15.10 15.09
C SER A 203 -22.34 -14.51 16.25
N ASN A 204 -22.03 -13.21 16.19
CA ASN A 204 -21.41 -12.49 17.30
C ASN A 204 -22.44 -12.05 18.36
N THR A 205 -23.66 -12.60 18.33
CA THR A 205 -24.62 -12.42 19.45
C THR A 205 -24.34 -13.49 20.49
N THR A 206 -23.54 -13.12 21.49
CA THR A 206 -23.67 -13.75 22.80
C THR A 206 -25.08 -13.43 23.28
N THR A 207 -25.92 -14.44 23.42
CA THR A 207 -27.22 -14.32 24.09
C THR A 207 -26.97 -13.82 25.50
N VAL A 208 -27.28 -12.56 25.77
CA VAL A 208 -27.36 -11.98 27.13
C VAL A 208 -28.77 -12.19 27.65
#